data_AF-A0A931YNG0-F1
#
_entry.id   AF-A0A931YNG0-F1
#
_cell.length_a   1.000
_cell.length_b   1.000
_cell.length_c   1.000
_cell.angle_alpha   90.00
_cell.angle_beta   90.00
_cell.angle_gamma   90.00
#
_symmetry.space_group_name_H-M   'P 1'
#
loop_
_entity.id
_entity.type
_entity.pdbx_description
1 polymer ?
#
loop_
_entity_poly.entity_id
_entity_poly.type
_entity_poly.pdbx_seq_one_letter_code
_entity_poly.pdbx_strand_id
1 'polypeptide(L)'
;MLRVTFIGTSFAIGGAEQLQLELARRLPRDRFSVEVVAVVRGGPLEEEFRALGIPTTVIGKTTKWGWSTIEQLRAHLVAQQPDVVHTHLFGGDTWGRVAAIRAGVRCIVSTEHNINVDEGIGKRFVKRVLARYTTRIVAVSDAVRVASMRRDGIPSRLLTVIPNGVDTEQFRPAPASAHATVQLLTVGRLVPQKGHDVLMDAMAILRDELPHVVLDVVGDGPRRAALESHVRAYGLAERVRFLGMRRDLPDQYHRADIAVFPSRWEGFGIAAAEAMSCGIPVIATRVDGLAEVVVPDVTGLLVPANDPVALAQAIRALAQDRARRLLLGAAGRRRVLECFDIRNVVRRYGEFYEAAARAPRQ
;
A
#
# COMPACT_ATOMS: atom_id res chain seq x y z
N MET A 1 -8.98 -13.09 25.33
CA MET A 1 -9.07 -12.16 24.20
C MET A 1 -7.86 -11.24 24.23
N LEU A 2 -7.07 -11.17 23.15
CA LEU A 2 -5.91 -10.29 23.03
C LEU A 2 -6.38 -8.88 22.64
N ARG A 3 -5.94 -7.86 23.38
CA ARG A 3 -6.19 -6.45 23.10
C ARG A 3 -5.08 -5.89 22.21
N VAL A 4 -5.45 -5.43 21.02
CA VAL A 4 -4.53 -4.88 20.01
C VAL A 4 -4.85 -3.41 19.79
N THR A 5 -3.89 -2.54 20.07
CA THR A 5 -3.98 -1.11 19.76
C THR A 5 -3.16 -0.81 18.51
N PHE A 6 -3.83 -0.44 17.42
CA PHE A 6 -3.17 0.07 16.22
C PHE A 6 -2.85 1.56 16.40
N ILE A 7 -1.63 1.99 16.06
CA ILE A 7 -1.23 3.40 16.12
C ILE A 7 -0.70 3.84 14.76
N GLY A 8 -1.43 4.74 14.11
CA GLY A 8 -1.09 5.34 12.82
C GLY A 8 -0.80 6.83 12.91
N THR A 9 -0.37 7.41 11.79
CA THR A 9 -0.15 8.87 11.72
C THR A 9 -1.47 9.64 11.64
N SER A 10 -2.42 9.17 10.84
CA SER A 10 -3.75 9.76 10.65
C SER A 10 -4.77 8.72 10.16
N PHE A 11 -6.05 9.08 10.10
CA PHE A 11 -7.10 8.25 9.46
C PHE A 11 -7.36 8.64 7.99
N ALA A 12 -6.31 9.05 7.28
CA ALA A 12 -6.38 9.38 5.86
C ALA A 12 -6.56 8.11 5.00
N ILE A 13 -6.97 8.28 3.74
CA ILE A 13 -7.05 7.17 2.79
C ILE A 13 -5.64 6.90 2.23
N GLY A 14 -5.07 5.76 2.60
CA GLY A 14 -3.77 5.28 2.17
C GLY A 14 -3.62 3.79 2.40
N GLY A 15 -2.63 3.15 1.77
CA GLY A 15 -2.47 1.69 1.85
C GLY A 15 -2.22 1.16 3.27
N ALA A 16 -1.46 1.90 4.08
CA ALA A 16 -1.18 1.52 5.47
C ALA A 16 -2.40 1.68 6.38
N GLU A 17 -3.21 2.71 6.14
CA GLU A 17 -4.45 2.96 6.85
C GLU A 17 -5.54 1.96 6.45
N GLN A 18 -5.63 1.60 5.16
CA GLN A 18 -6.51 0.54 4.67
C GLN A 18 -6.14 -0.81 5.29
N LEU A 19 -4.86 -1.15 5.41
CA LEU A 19 -4.45 -2.37 6.12
C LEU A 19 -4.94 -2.40 7.57
N GLN A 20 -4.83 -1.28 8.30
CA GLN A 20 -5.33 -1.20 9.68
C GLN A 20 -6.85 -1.40 9.74
N LEU A 21 -7.60 -0.80 8.80
CA LEU A 21 -9.03 -1.00 8.68
C LEU A 21 -9.40 -2.45 8.39
N GLU A 22 -8.71 -3.08 7.44
CA GLU A 22 -8.99 -4.46 7.04
C GLU A 22 -8.67 -5.46 8.16
N LEU A 23 -7.58 -5.23 8.93
CA LEU A 23 -7.25 -6.00 10.12
C LEU A 23 -8.29 -5.79 11.23
N ALA A 24 -8.66 -4.56 11.54
CA ALA A 24 -9.68 -4.26 12.53
C ALA A 24 -11.06 -4.84 12.17
N ARG A 25 -11.38 -4.88 10.87
CA ARG A 25 -12.64 -5.44 10.34
C ARG A 25 -12.69 -6.96 10.46
N ARG A 26 -11.59 -7.67 10.18
CA ARG A 26 -11.59 -9.12 9.96
C ARG A 26 -10.94 -9.96 11.04
N LEU A 27 -10.19 -9.37 11.98
CA LEU A 27 -9.68 -10.15 13.11
C LEU A 27 -10.87 -10.74 13.91
N PRO A 28 -10.80 -12.04 14.27
CA PRO A 28 -11.91 -12.72 14.93
C PRO A 28 -12.21 -12.11 16.31
N ARG A 29 -13.42 -11.58 16.49
CA ARG A 29 -13.81 -10.80 17.69
C ARG A 29 -13.89 -11.61 18.98
N ASP A 30 -14.02 -12.93 18.89
CA ASP A 30 -13.94 -13.87 20.01
C ASP A 30 -12.49 -14.02 20.54
N ARG A 31 -11.50 -13.70 19.71
CA ARG A 31 -10.06 -13.81 20.05
C ARG A 31 -9.38 -12.47 20.23
N PHE A 32 -9.79 -11.43 19.50
CA PHE A 32 -9.16 -10.11 19.49
C PHE A 32 -10.14 -8.98 19.81
N SER A 33 -9.70 -8.05 20.66
CA SER A 33 -10.31 -6.73 20.80
C SER A 33 -9.37 -5.69 20.20
N VAL A 34 -9.91 -4.81 19.35
CA VAL A 34 -9.13 -3.88 18.54
C VAL A 34 -9.57 -2.45 18.81
N GLU A 35 -8.60 -1.55 18.96
CA GLU A 35 -8.79 -0.10 18.85
C GLU A 35 -7.77 0.51 17.89
N VAL A 36 -8.05 1.72 17.41
CA VAL A 36 -7.15 2.44 16.47
C VAL A 36 -6.92 3.87 16.94
N VAL A 37 -5.66 4.30 16.96
CA VAL A 37 -5.23 5.62 17.42
C VAL A 37 -4.51 6.36 16.30
N ALA A 38 -4.93 7.60 16.03
CA ALA A 38 -4.24 8.51 15.13
C ALA A 38 -3.43 9.55 15.92
N VAL A 39 -2.13 9.62 15.65
CA VAL A 39 -1.22 10.51 16.38
C VAL A 39 -1.39 11.98 15.98
N VAL A 40 -1.52 12.28 14.69
CA VAL A 40 -1.48 13.66 14.18
C VAL A 40 -2.86 14.24 14.01
N ARG A 41 -3.74 13.57 13.26
CA ARG A 41 -5.07 14.07 12.93
C ARG A 41 -6.02 12.96 12.53
N GLY A 42 -7.30 13.27 12.55
CA GLY A 42 -8.37 12.45 12.01
C GLY A 42 -8.32 12.24 10.49
N GLY A 43 -9.42 11.75 9.93
CA GLY A 43 -9.58 11.57 8.50
C GLY A 43 -10.79 10.72 8.08
N PRO A 44 -10.98 10.53 6.77
CA PRO A 44 -12.19 9.90 6.22
C PRO A 44 -12.47 8.47 6.71
N LEU A 45 -11.45 7.71 7.11
CA LEU A 45 -11.64 6.33 7.56
C LEU A 45 -12.26 6.21 8.96
N GLU A 46 -12.38 7.31 9.72
CA GLU A 46 -13.06 7.31 11.02
C GLU A 46 -14.51 6.83 10.94
N GLU A 47 -15.22 7.21 9.87
CA GLU A 47 -16.60 6.77 9.64
C GLU A 47 -16.68 5.26 9.45
N GLU A 48 -15.70 4.68 8.74
CA GLU A 48 -15.64 3.23 8.52
C GLU A 48 -15.31 2.47 9.81
N PHE A 49 -14.38 2.96 10.62
CA PHE A 49 -14.11 2.38 11.94
C PHE A 49 -15.33 2.47 12.86
N ARG A 50 -16.01 3.62 12.88
CA ARG A 50 -17.22 3.83 13.68
C ARG A 50 -18.36 2.91 13.24
N ALA A 51 -18.58 2.74 11.94
CA ALA A 51 -19.59 1.84 11.40
C ALA A 51 -19.34 0.37 11.79
N LEU A 52 -18.07 0.00 11.99
CA LEU A 52 -17.68 -1.33 12.49
C LEU A 52 -17.72 -1.44 14.03
N GLY A 53 -18.03 -0.36 14.75
CA GLY A 53 -17.95 -0.31 16.21
C GLY A 53 -16.54 -0.46 16.77
N ILE A 54 -15.52 -0.07 16.00
CA ILE A 54 -14.12 -0.07 16.43
C ILE A 54 -13.81 1.26 17.13
N PRO A 55 -13.36 1.25 18.39
CA PRO A 55 -12.96 2.47 19.08
C PRO A 55 -11.83 3.20 18.35
N THR A 56 -12.02 4.50 18.12
CA THR A 56 -11.02 5.38 17.50
C THR A 56 -10.66 6.54 18.42
N THR A 57 -9.37 6.86 18.53
CA THR A 57 -8.88 8.03 19.28
C THR A 57 -7.95 8.88 18.42
N VAL A 58 -8.09 10.21 18.47
CA VAL A 58 -7.17 11.16 17.83
C VAL A 58 -6.45 11.93 18.93
N ILE A 59 -5.11 11.84 18.97
CA ILE A 59 -4.30 12.55 19.97
C ILE A 59 -4.09 14.03 19.58
N GLY A 60 -4.02 14.31 18.28
CA GLY A 60 -3.94 15.69 17.78
C GLY A 60 -2.57 16.34 18.01
N LYS A 61 -1.47 15.69 17.60
CA LYS A 61 -0.12 16.27 17.71
C LYS A 61 0.01 17.59 16.96
N THR A 62 0.19 18.68 17.70
CA THR A 62 0.37 20.04 17.16
C THR A 62 1.83 20.50 17.07
N THR A 63 2.73 19.95 17.89
CA THR A 63 4.14 20.41 17.97
C THR A 63 5.10 19.45 17.28
N LYS A 64 6.28 19.92 16.85
CA LYS A 64 7.30 19.09 16.18
C LYS A 64 7.85 17.98 17.11
N TRP A 65 8.17 18.33 18.36
CA TRP A 65 8.82 17.46 19.35
C TRP A 65 7.87 16.60 20.19
N GLY A 66 6.59 16.97 20.32
CA GLY A 66 5.54 16.04 20.75
C GLY A 66 5.68 15.39 22.13
N TRP A 67 6.35 15.98 23.11
CA TRP A 67 6.46 15.38 24.46
C TRP A 67 5.09 15.19 25.13
N SER A 68 4.20 16.18 24.99
CA SER A 68 2.79 16.04 25.41
C SER A 68 2.06 14.93 24.67
N THR A 69 2.37 14.73 23.38
CA THR A 69 1.83 13.62 22.57
C THR A 69 2.26 12.26 23.11
N ILE A 70 3.54 12.11 23.50
CA ILE A 70 4.01 10.86 24.13
C ILE A 70 3.26 10.60 25.42
N GLU A 71 3.08 11.63 26.26
CA GLU A 71 2.44 11.45 27.56
C GLU A 71 0.94 11.15 27.43
N GLN A 72 0.25 11.80 26.50
CA GLN A 72 -1.15 11.49 26.17
C GLN A 72 -1.29 10.06 25.62
N LEU A 73 -0.43 9.67 24.67
CA LEU A 73 -0.40 8.30 24.17
C LEU A 73 -0.11 7.29 25.29
N ARG A 74 0.86 7.59 26.16
CA ARG A 74 1.21 6.73 27.30
C ARG A 74 0.03 6.58 28.25
N ALA A 75 -0.63 7.67 28.62
CA ALA A 75 -1.81 7.66 29.49
C ALA A 75 -2.95 6.84 28.86
N HIS A 76 -3.20 7.02 27.57
CA HIS A 76 -4.17 6.19 26.82
C HIS A 76 -3.81 4.71 26.88
N LEU A 77 -2.57 4.34 26.57
CA LEU A 77 -2.10 2.95 26.60
C LEU A 77 -2.15 2.35 28.01
N VAL A 78 -1.87 3.12 29.05
CA VAL A 78 -2.00 2.65 30.45
C VAL A 78 -3.47 2.42 30.81
N ALA A 79 -4.39 3.26 30.33
CA ALA A 79 -5.82 3.10 30.58
C ALA A 79 -6.40 1.90 29.83
N GLN A 80 -6.02 1.69 28.56
CA GLN A 80 -6.51 0.57 27.73
C GLN A 80 -5.82 -0.76 28.04
N GLN A 81 -4.60 -0.71 28.59
CA GLN A 81 -3.73 -1.84 28.92
C GLN A 81 -3.58 -2.85 27.76
N PRO A 82 -3.20 -2.46 26.53
CA PRO A 82 -3.16 -3.40 25.43
C PRO A 82 -2.13 -4.50 25.64
N ASP A 83 -2.45 -5.69 25.12
CA ASP A 83 -1.51 -6.82 25.07
C ASP A 83 -0.49 -6.61 23.95
N VAL A 84 -0.93 -6.01 22.84
CA VAL A 84 -0.13 -5.68 21.67
C VAL A 84 -0.35 -4.23 21.25
N VAL A 85 0.74 -3.48 21.08
CA VAL A 85 0.72 -2.21 20.33
C VAL A 85 1.34 -2.45 18.96
N HIS A 86 0.60 -2.13 17.90
CA HIS A 86 1.08 -2.25 16.53
C HIS A 86 1.12 -0.89 15.84
N THR A 87 2.32 -0.44 15.48
CA THR A 87 2.54 0.90 14.96
C THR A 87 2.80 0.95 13.45
N HIS A 88 2.33 2.00 12.80
CA HIS A 88 2.35 2.18 11.34
C HIS A 88 2.79 3.59 10.96
N LEU A 89 3.54 3.69 9.86
CA LEU A 89 4.05 4.93 9.24
C LEU A 89 4.96 5.73 10.18
N PHE A 90 6.05 6.33 9.67
CA PHE A 90 7.12 6.90 10.51
C PHE A 90 6.66 7.76 11.71
N GLY A 91 5.64 8.63 11.53
CA GLY A 91 5.09 9.46 12.60
C GLY A 91 4.38 8.66 13.70
N GLY A 92 3.42 7.81 13.30
CA GLY A 92 2.72 6.90 14.21
C GLY A 92 3.66 5.87 14.85
N ASP A 93 4.60 5.37 14.05
CA ASP A 93 5.64 4.43 14.46
C ASP A 93 6.53 4.98 15.58
N THR A 94 7.13 6.14 15.36
CA THR A 94 8.09 6.71 16.31
C THR A 94 7.41 7.04 17.65
N TRP A 95 6.32 7.81 17.62
CA TRP A 95 5.66 8.26 18.85
C TRP A 95 4.92 7.13 19.55
N GLY A 96 4.26 6.25 18.80
CA GLY A 96 3.56 5.09 19.33
C GLY A 96 4.50 4.12 20.04
N ARG A 97 5.66 3.81 19.45
CA ARG A 97 6.66 2.91 20.08
C ARG A 97 7.25 3.53 21.33
N VAL A 98 7.64 4.81 21.31
CA VAL A 98 8.15 5.50 22.51
C VAL A 98 7.11 5.49 23.64
N ALA A 99 5.84 5.78 23.33
CA ALA A 99 4.76 5.75 24.31
C ALA A 99 4.52 4.33 24.85
N ALA A 100 4.52 3.30 23.99
CA ALA A 100 4.34 1.91 24.39
C ALA A 100 5.47 1.40 25.30
N ILE A 101 6.73 1.77 25.01
CA ILE A 101 7.88 1.48 25.86
C ILE A 101 7.69 2.11 27.25
N ARG A 102 7.31 3.39 27.30
CA ARG A 102 7.06 4.12 28.56
C ARG A 102 5.84 3.63 29.32
N ALA A 103 4.84 3.08 28.63
CA ALA A 103 3.66 2.45 29.23
C ALA A 103 3.95 1.02 29.70
N GLY A 104 5.13 0.46 29.41
CA GLY A 104 5.51 -0.88 29.83
C GLY A 104 4.83 -2.00 29.02
N VAL A 105 4.29 -1.70 27.84
CA VAL A 105 3.63 -2.67 26.96
C VAL A 105 4.61 -3.82 26.64
N ARG A 106 4.11 -5.06 26.70
CA ARG A 106 4.95 -6.25 26.54
C ARG A 106 5.27 -6.58 25.10
N CYS A 107 4.27 -6.48 24.21
CA CYS A 107 4.42 -6.78 22.79
C CYS A 107 4.28 -5.50 21.95
N ILE A 108 5.39 -5.06 21.35
CA ILE A 108 5.42 -3.90 20.45
C ILE A 108 5.77 -4.40 19.06
N VAL A 109 4.87 -4.16 18.11
CA VAL A 109 5.01 -4.50 16.71
C VAL A 109 5.08 -3.22 15.90
N SER A 110 5.89 -3.21 14.84
CA SER A 110 5.94 -2.14 13.84
C SER A 110 5.76 -2.72 12.44
N THR A 111 5.13 -2.02 11.50
CA THR A 111 5.14 -2.38 10.08
C THR A 111 5.92 -1.37 9.25
N GLU A 112 6.91 -1.86 8.49
CA GLU A 112 7.58 -1.11 7.42
C GLU A 112 6.82 -1.29 6.10
N HIS A 113 6.30 -0.18 5.57
CA HIS A 113 5.41 -0.15 4.39
C HIS A 113 6.13 0.17 3.08
N ASN A 114 7.39 0.60 3.13
CA ASN A 114 8.14 1.03 1.95
C ASN A 114 9.65 0.86 2.13
N ILE A 115 10.38 0.95 1.02
CA ILE A 115 11.84 0.80 0.94
C ILE A 115 12.56 2.09 1.37
N ASN A 116 11.81 3.19 1.52
CA ASN A 116 12.25 4.43 2.18
C ASN A 116 13.56 5.00 1.61
N VAL A 117 13.66 5.02 0.28
CA VAL A 117 14.90 5.28 -0.46
C VAL A 117 15.54 6.62 -0.10
N ASP A 118 14.73 7.62 0.23
CA ASP A 118 15.12 9.01 0.53
C ASP A 118 15.06 9.37 2.04
N GLU A 119 14.98 8.39 2.95
CA GLU A 119 14.95 8.70 4.38
C GLU A 119 16.30 9.23 4.89
N GLY A 120 16.32 10.43 5.46
CA GLY A 120 17.53 11.02 6.05
C GLY A 120 18.12 10.21 7.21
N ILE A 121 19.44 10.35 7.42
CA ILE A 121 20.24 9.58 8.41
C ILE A 121 19.61 9.59 9.81
N GLY A 122 19.06 10.72 10.26
CA GLY A 122 18.41 10.84 11.56
C GLY A 122 17.21 9.92 11.74
N LYS A 123 16.37 9.74 10.70
CA LYS A 123 15.22 8.81 10.76
C LYS A 123 15.69 7.36 10.88
N ARG A 124 16.72 6.99 10.11
CA ARG A 124 17.33 5.65 10.16
C ARG A 124 17.91 5.34 11.54
N PHE A 125 18.58 6.32 12.14
CA PHE A 125 19.09 6.19 13.51
C PHE A 125 17.95 5.95 14.51
N VAL A 126 16.87 6.72 14.45
CA VAL A 126 15.69 6.54 15.30
C VAL A 126 15.09 5.15 15.14
N LYS A 127 14.86 4.68 13.90
CA LYS A 127 14.35 3.33 13.63
C LYS A 127 15.23 2.25 14.25
N ARG A 128 16.56 2.36 14.08
CA ARG A 128 17.52 1.41 14.63
C ARG A 128 17.54 1.36 16.15
N VAL A 129 17.46 2.52 16.81
CA VAL A 129 17.38 2.59 18.27
C VAL A 129 16.08 1.97 18.76
N LEU A 130 14.94 2.34 18.18
CA LEU A 130 13.64 1.80 18.57
C LEU A 130 13.54 0.30 18.30
N ALA A 131 14.23 -0.23 17.28
CA ALA A 131 14.22 -1.67 16.96
C ALA A 131 14.71 -2.53 18.14
N ARG A 132 15.61 -2.00 19.00
CA ARG A 132 16.07 -2.70 20.21
C ARG A 132 14.97 -2.94 21.23
N TYR A 133 13.90 -2.13 21.19
CA TYR A 133 12.78 -2.18 22.14
C TYR A 133 11.49 -2.68 21.48
N THR A 134 11.58 -3.27 20.29
CA THR A 134 10.44 -3.75 19.51
C THR A 134 10.50 -5.26 19.40
N THR A 135 9.38 -5.91 19.69
CA THR A 135 9.27 -7.37 19.75
C THR A 135 9.44 -7.97 18.35
N ARG A 136 8.73 -7.43 17.37
CA ARG A 136 8.79 -7.85 15.96
C ARG A 136 8.49 -6.68 15.02
N ILE A 137 9.03 -6.76 13.82
CA ILE A 137 8.81 -5.80 12.74
C ILE A 137 8.28 -6.57 11.54
N VAL A 138 7.11 -6.17 11.03
CA VAL A 138 6.52 -6.72 9.82
C VAL A 138 7.04 -5.91 8.63
N ALA A 139 7.52 -6.62 7.61
CA ALA A 139 7.83 -6.03 6.31
C ALA A 139 6.76 -6.47 5.30
N VAL A 140 6.23 -5.53 4.52
CA VAL A 140 5.17 -5.81 3.53
C VAL A 140 5.67 -6.55 2.29
N SER A 141 6.98 -6.77 2.17
CA SER A 141 7.62 -7.52 1.08
C SER A 141 9.01 -7.98 1.52
N ASP A 142 9.59 -8.93 0.79
CA ASP A 142 10.97 -9.35 1.04
C ASP A 142 11.96 -8.22 0.74
N ALA A 143 11.71 -7.42 -0.28
CA ALA A 143 12.54 -6.27 -0.60
C ALA A 143 12.51 -5.22 0.52
N VAL A 144 11.36 -4.95 1.14
CA VAL A 144 11.30 -4.09 2.33
C VAL A 144 12.10 -4.71 3.48
N ARG A 145 12.00 -6.03 3.71
CA ARG A 145 12.81 -6.71 4.73
C ARG A 145 14.31 -6.56 4.48
N VAL A 146 14.76 -6.82 3.25
CA VAL A 146 16.17 -6.70 2.86
C VAL A 146 16.65 -5.26 2.96
N ALA A 147 15.83 -4.28 2.57
CA ALA A 147 16.13 -2.87 2.72
C ALA A 147 16.26 -2.45 4.18
N SER A 148 15.34 -2.86 5.06
CA SER A 148 15.41 -2.64 6.51
C SER A 148 16.67 -3.24 7.13
N MET A 149 17.10 -4.42 6.68
CA MET A 149 18.36 -5.03 7.13
C MET A 149 19.58 -4.22 6.67
N ARG A 150 19.66 -3.93 5.36
CA ARG A 150 20.87 -3.34 4.75
C ARG A 150 21.01 -1.85 5.04
N ARG A 151 19.91 -1.08 5.00
CA ARG A 151 19.91 0.38 5.14
C ARG A 151 19.74 0.83 6.58
N ASP A 152 18.82 0.21 7.32
CA ASP A 152 18.49 0.62 8.69
C ASP A 152 19.24 -0.21 9.75
N GLY A 153 19.85 -1.33 9.34
CA GLY A 153 20.61 -2.21 10.22
C GLY A 153 19.73 -2.93 11.24
N ILE A 154 18.48 -3.19 10.88
CA ILE A 154 17.53 -3.94 11.69
C ILE A 154 17.91 -5.44 11.63
N PRO A 155 18.10 -6.12 12.77
CA PRO A 155 18.42 -7.54 12.79
C PRO A 155 17.35 -8.39 12.09
N SER A 156 17.77 -9.36 11.27
CA SER A 156 16.87 -10.30 10.57
C SER A 156 15.92 -11.00 11.52
N ARG A 157 16.38 -11.36 12.73
CA ARG A 157 15.56 -11.99 13.76
C ARG A 157 14.34 -11.17 14.16
N LEU A 158 14.32 -9.85 13.99
CA LEU A 158 13.14 -9.04 14.31
C LEU A 158 12.14 -9.00 13.17
N LEU A 159 12.56 -9.29 11.94
CA LEU A 159 11.78 -9.05 10.74
C LEU A 159 10.97 -10.28 10.34
N THR A 160 9.71 -10.07 9.96
CA THR A 160 8.81 -11.09 9.41
C THR A 160 8.12 -10.52 8.20
N VAL A 161 8.13 -11.22 7.07
CA VAL A 161 7.40 -10.77 5.87
C VAL A 161 5.93 -11.18 6.00
N ILE A 162 5.04 -10.20 5.99
CA ILE A 162 3.59 -10.41 5.79
C ILE A 162 3.16 -9.42 4.71
N PRO A 163 2.82 -9.91 3.50
CA PRO A 163 2.42 -9.02 2.40
C PRO A 163 1.12 -8.30 2.72
N ASN A 164 0.87 -7.19 2.03
CA ASN A 164 -0.45 -6.57 2.07
C ASN A 164 -1.47 -7.51 1.41
N GLY A 165 -2.69 -7.50 1.95
CA GLY A 165 -3.81 -8.26 1.42
C GLY A 165 -4.70 -7.42 0.51
N VAL A 166 -5.42 -8.11 -0.37
CA VAL A 166 -6.47 -7.57 -1.24
C VAL A 166 -7.79 -8.21 -0.85
N ASP A 167 -8.84 -7.41 -0.71
CA ASP A 167 -10.21 -7.94 -0.60
C ASP A 167 -10.64 -8.51 -1.96
N THR A 168 -10.53 -9.83 -2.10
CA THR A 168 -10.78 -10.54 -3.35
C THR A 168 -12.27 -10.69 -3.68
N GLU A 169 -13.15 -10.38 -2.72
CA GLU A 169 -14.60 -10.30 -2.92
C GLU A 169 -14.99 -8.91 -3.43
N GLN A 170 -14.37 -7.85 -2.89
CA GLN A 170 -14.55 -6.48 -3.37
C GLN A 170 -13.91 -6.28 -4.75
N PHE A 171 -12.63 -6.65 -4.89
CA PHE A 171 -11.88 -6.59 -6.14
C PHE A 171 -11.98 -7.94 -6.83
N ARG A 172 -13.10 -8.17 -7.52
CA ARG A 172 -13.37 -9.40 -8.27
C ARG A 172 -13.56 -9.10 -9.76
N PRO A 173 -13.33 -10.06 -10.66
CA PRO A 173 -13.58 -9.87 -12.07
C PRO A 173 -15.03 -9.50 -12.36
N ALA A 174 -15.22 -8.61 -13.33
CA ALA A 174 -16.51 -8.34 -13.96
C ALA A 174 -16.50 -8.87 -15.39
N PRO A 175 -17.68 -9.08 -16.02
CA PRO A 175 -17.75 -9.42 -17.44
C PRO A 175 -16.98 -8.40 -18.27
N ALA A 176 -16.06 -8.88 -19.10
CA ALA A 176 -15.26 -8.01 -19.95
C ALA A 176 -16.17 -7.29 -20.95
N SER A 177 -16.21 -5.97 -20.89
CA SER A 177 -16.86 -5.18 -21.93
C SER A 177 -15.96 -5.14 -23.17
N ALA A 178 -16.55 -5.45 -24.33
CA ALA A 178 -15.85 -5.32 -25.60
C ALA A 178 -16.01 -3.88 -26.10
N HIS A 179 -15.01 -3.04 -25.82
CA HIS A 179 -14.94 -1.68 -26.35
C HIS A 179 -14.00 -1.64 -27.56
N ALA A 180 -14.29 -0.76 -28.52
CA ALA A 180 -13.39 -0.49 -29.65
C ALA A 180 -12.10 0.23 -29.20
N THR A 181 -12.16 0.91 -28.06
CA THR A 181 -11.01 1.56 -27.40
C THR A 181 -10.39 0.65 -26.37
N VAL A 182 -9.06 0.68 -26.24
CA VAL A 182 -8.33 0.00 -25.16
C VAL A 182 -8.18 0.98 -24.00
N GLN A 183 -8.79 0.67 -22.85
CA GLN A 183 -8.77 1.53 -21.68
C GLN A 183 -7.61 1.15 -20.74
N LEU A 184 -6.62 2.03 -20.64
CA LEU A 184 -5.58 1.93 -19.62
C LEU A 184 -6.05 2.56 -18.31
N LEU A 185 -5.55 2.04 -17.19
CA LEU A 185 -5.77 2.58 -15.86
C LEU A 185 -4.47 2.64 -15.07
N THR A 186 -4.23 3.75 -14.39
CA THR A 186 -3.24 3.83 -13.30
C THR A 186 -3.93 4.34 -12.04
N VAL A 187 -3.60 3.73 -10.90
CA VAL A 187 -4.15 4.09 -9.58
C VAL A 187 -3.01 4.41 -8.62
N GLY A 188 -3.01 5.63 -8.06
CA GLY A 188 -2.05 6.01 -7.03
C GLY A 188 -1.89 7.50 -6.82
N ARG A 189 -1.17 7.86 -5.74
CA ARG A 189 -0.86 9.27 -5.45
C ARG A 189 0.02 9.88 -6.55
N LEU A 190 -0.27 11.12 -6.95
CA LEU A 190 0.49 11.85 -7.97
C LEU A 190 1.75 12.46 -7.36
N VAL A 191 2.74 11.61 -7.12
CA VAL A 191 4.05 11.94 -6.53
C VAL A 191 5.19 11.37 -7.39
N PRO A 192 6.42 11.92 -7.31
CA PRO A 192 7.56 11.46 -8.11
C PRO A 192 7.80 9.94 -8.03
N GLN A 193 7.65 9.35 -6.85
CA GLN A 193 7.77 7.89 -6.65
C GLN A 193 6.98 7.06 -7.66
N LYS A 194 5.76 7.49 -8.02
CA LYS A 194 4.82 6.66 -8.81
C LYS A 194 5.05 6.73 -10.31
N GLY A 195 5.96 7.57 -10.80
CA GLY A 195 6.39 7.56 -12.20
C GLY A 195 5.32 7.94 -13.23
N HIS A 196 4.25 8.63 -12.84
CA HIS A 196 3.17 9.03 -13.75
C HIS A 196 3.68 9.83 -14.96
N ASP A 197 4.74 10.61 -14.78
CA ASP A 197 5.44 11.33 -15.84
C ASP A 197 5.98 10.39 -16.92
N VAL A 198 6.58 9.26 -16.53
CA VAL A 198 7.08 8.23 -17.47
C VAL A 198 5.92 7.61 -18.27
N LEU A 199 4.75 7.44 -17.66
CA LEU A 199 3.56 6.98 -18.37
C LEU A 199 3.01 8.04 -19.32
N MET A 200 3.04 9.33 -18.98
CA MET A 200 2.65 10.39 -19.92
C MET A 200 3.58 10.41 -21.14
N ASP A 201 4.89 10.24 -20.93
CA ASP A 201 5.88 10.14 -22.00
C ASP A 201 5.62 8.90 -22.90
N ALA A 202 5.30 7.75 -22.29
CA ALA A 202 4.93 6.54 -23.03
C ALA A 202 3.64 6.74 -23.86
N MET A 203 2.64 7.44 -23.33
CA MET A 203 1.42 7.77 -24.06
C MET A 203 1.69 8.71 -25.24
N ALA A 204 2.67 9.62 -25.12
CA ALA A 204 3.07 10.50 -26.20
C ALA A 204 3.73 9.73 -27.35
N ILE A 205 4.57 8.75 -27.03
CA ILE A 205 5.19 7.84 -28.02
C ILE A 205 4.10 7.08 -28.81
N LEU A 206 3.04 6.63 -28.14
CA LEU A 206 1.98 5.85 -28.75
C LEU A 206 0.89 6.68 -29.45
N ARG A 207 0.97 8.01 -29.39
CA ARG A 207 -0.11 8.91 -29.83
C ARG A 207 -0.54 8.64 -31.27
N ASP A 208 0.42 8.55 -32.17
CA ASP A 208 0.12 8.46 -33.60
C ASP A 208 -0.05 6.99 -34.06
N GLU A 209 0.49 6.04 -33.30
CA GLU A 209 0.43 4.61 -33.61
C GLU A 209 -0.85 3.92 -33.09
N LEU A 210 -1.35 4.32 -31.91
CA LEU A 210 -2.48 3.68 -31.24
C LEU A 210 -3.53 4.73 -30.83
N PRO A 211 -4.26 5.31 -31.79
CA PRO A 211 -5.24 6.36 -31.51
C PRO A 211 -6.43 5.91 -30.66
N HIS A 212 -6.67 4.60 -30.57
CA HIS A 212 -7.77 3.99 -29.81
C HIS A 212 -7.39 3.66 -28.35
N VAL A 213 -6.15 3.94 -27.92
CA VAL A 213 -5.70 3.73 -26.53
C VAL A 213 -5.92 5.01 -25.72
N VAL A 214 -6.66 4.89 -24.62
CA VAL A 214 -6.96 5.99 -23.69
C VAL A 214 -6.51 5.62 -22.28
N LEU A 215 -6.26 6.61 -21.42
CA LEU A 215 -5.74 6.42 -20.07
C LEU A 215 -6.57 7.16 -19.03
N ASP A 216 -7.01 6.43 -18.02
CA ASP A 216 -7.58 6.99 -16.81
C ASP A 216 -6.54 7.01 -15.68
N VAL A 217 -6.39 8.18 -15.06
CA VAL A 217 -5.50 8.42 -13.93
C VAL A 217 -6.35 8.65 -12.68
N VAL A 218 -6.35 7.66 -11.79
CA VAL A 218 -7.08 7.71 -10.51
C VAL A 218 -6.12 8.00 -9.38
N GLY A 219 -6.40 9.08 -8.66
CA GLY A 219 -5.60 9.56 -7.54
C GLY A 219 -5.36 11.06 -7.60
N ASP A 220 -4.70 11.59 -6.57
CA ASP A 220 -4.34 13.00 -6.49
C ASP A 220 -2.96 13.16 -5.85
N GLY A 221 -2.38 14.35 -5.96
CA GLY A 221 -1.09 14.66 -5.37
C GLY A 221 -0.46 15.92 -5.95
N PRO A 222 0.68 16.36 -5.36
CA PRO A 222 1.32 17.62 -5.70
C PRO A 222 1.79 17.72 -7.16
N ARG A 223 1.93 16.60 -7.87
CA ARG A 223 2.34 16.59 -9.29
C ARG A 223 1.18 16.76 -10.27
N ARG A 224 -0.08 16.81 -9.82
CA ARG A 224 -1.27 16.87 -10.70
C ARG A 224 -1.18 17.97 -11.77
N ALA A 225 -1.01 19.22 -11.35
CA ALA A 225 -0.97 20.36 -12.27
C ALA A 225 0.18 20.26 -13.30
N ALA A 226 1.33 19.73 -12.89
CA ALA A 226 2.46 19.49 -13.78
C ALA A 226 2.14 18.40 -14.82
N LEU A 227 1.53 17.29 -14.39
CA LEU A 227 1.14 16.19 -15.28
C LEU A 227 0.05 16.60 -16.27
N GLU A 228 -0.96 17.35 -15.84
CA GLU A 228 -2.01 17.89 -16.74
C GLU A 228 -1.42 18.85 -17.79
N SER A 229 -0.43 19.65 -17.41
CA SER A 229 0.29 20.53 -18.35
C SER A 229 1.10 19.74 -19.36
N HIS A 230 1.75 18.66 -18.92
CA HIS A 230 2.51 17.72 -19.76
C HIS A 230 1.62 17.06 -20.82
N VAL A 231 0.44 16.57 -20.40
CA VAL A 231 -0.58 15.98 -21.28
C VAL A 231 -1.06 16.97 -22.34
N ARG A 232 -1.33 18.22 -21.96
CA ARG A 232 -1.72 19.28 -22.92
C ARG A 232 -0.61 19.56 -23.93
N ALA A 233 0.63 19.68 -23.48
CA ALA A 233 1.79 19.93 -24.35
C ALA A 233 2.00 18.81 -25.39
N TYR A 234 1.61 17.57 -25.06
CA TYR A 234 1.69 16.43 -25.97
C TYR A 234 0.48 16.22 -26.89
N GLY A 235 -0.56 17.05 -26.75
CA GLY A 235 -1.80 16.87 -27.51
C GLY A 235 -2.60 15.64 -27.07
N LEU A 236 -2.49 15.24 -25.80
CA LEU A 236 -3.11 14.04 -25.25
C LEU A 236 -4.36 14.34 -24.40
N ALA A 237 -4.85 15.58 -24.41
CA ALA A 237 -5.93 16.03 -23.52
C ALA A 237 -7.24 15.23 -23.66
N GLU A 238 -7.56 14.75 -24.88
CA GLU A 238 -8.75 13.92 -25.13
C GLU A 238 -8.54 12.44 -24.76
N ARG A 239 -7.29 12.03 -24.51
CA ARG A 239 -6.91 10.63 -24.29
C ARG A 239 -6.49 10.32 -22.86
N VAL A 240 -6.12 11.32 -22.07
CA VAL A 240 -5.71 11.14 -20.67
C VAL A 240 -6.68 11.88 -19.77
N ARG A 241 -7.41 11.15 -18.93
CA ARG A 241 -8.40 11.69 -18.00
C ARG A 241 -7.91 11.58 -16.56
N PHE A 242 -7.79 12.70 -15.88
CA PHE A 242 -7.50 12.74 -14.45
C PHE A 242 -8.81 12.70 -13.66
N LEU A 243 -9.11 11.55 -13.06
CA LEU A 243 -10.37 11.31 -12.35
C LEU A 243 -10.35 11.75 -10.88
N GLY A 244 -9.19 12.18 -10.39
CA GLY A 244 -8.99 12.51 -8.98
C GLY A 244 -9.08 11.29 -8.07
N MET A 245 -9.24 11.52 -6.77
CA MET A 245 -9.44 10.44 -5.80
C MET A 245 -10.83 9.82 -5.96
N ARG A 246 -10.89 8.48 -6.04
CA ARG A 246 -12.12 7.70 -6.24
C ARG A 246 -12.32 6.71 -5.09
N ARG A 247 -13.58 6.46 -4.72
CA ARG A 247 -13.97 5.41 -3.76
C ARG A 247 -14.47 4.13 -4.45
N ASP A 248 -14.93 4.28 -5.69
CA ASP A 248 -15.43 3.22 -6.57
C ASP A 248 -14.31 2.55 -7.38
N LEU A 249 -13.17 2.24 -6.73
CA LEU A 249 -12.02 1.62 -7.40
C LEU A 249 -12.37 0.30 -8.14
N PRO A 250 -13.19 -0.61 -7.59
CA PRO A 250 -13.62 -1.80 -8.33
C PRO A 250 -14.23 -1.46 -9.70
N ASP A 251 -15.12 -0.47 -9.76
CA ASP A 251 -15.76 -0.03 -11.02
C ASP A 251 -14.74 0.57 -11.99
N GLN A 252 -13.70 1.23 -11.50
CA GLN A 252 -12.61 1.74 -12.35
C GLN A 252 -11.80 0.60 -12.94
N TYR A 253 -11.46 -0.42 -12.15
CA TYR A 253 -10.77 -1.61 -12.65
C TYR A 253 -11.63 -2.39 -13.65
N HIS A 254 -12.95 -2.48 -13.44
CA HIS A 254 -13.87 -3.15 -14.37
C HIS A 254 -13.95 -2.49 -15.75
N ARG A 255 -13.69 -1.18 -15.83
CA ARG A 255 -13.64 -0.44 -17.09
C ARG A 255 -12.28 -0.55 -17.80
N ALA A 256 -11.24 -1.02 -17.12
CA ALA A 256 -9.89 -1.09 -17.65
C ALA A 256 -9.65 -2.37 -18.44
N ASP A 257 -8.93 -2.28 -19.55
CA ASP A 257 -8.35 -3.42 -20.27
C ASP A 257 -6.96 -3.78 -19.75
N ILE A 258 -6.18 -2.79 -19.31
CA ILE A 258 -4.79 -2.93 -18.86
C ILE A 258 -4.55 -1.96 -17.70
N ALA A 259 -3.94 -2.43 -16.62
CA ALA A 259 -3.47 -1.56 -15.54
C ALA A 259 -1.97 -1.31 -15.64
N VAL A 260 -1.53 -0.06 -15.49
CA VAL A 260 -0.13 0.35 -15.69
C VAL A 260 0.43 1.03 -14.45
N PHE A 261 1.54 0.53 -13.91
CA PHE A 261 2.18 1.05 -12.69
C PHE A 261 3.67 1.34 -12.91
N PRO A 262 4.01 2.55 -13.40
CA PRO A 262 5.38 2.92 -13.80
C PRO A 262 6.28 3.35 -12.63
N SER A 263 6.10 2.77 -11.44
CA SER A 263 6.69 3.29 -10.20
C SER A 263 8.22 3.20 -10.21
N ARG A 264 8.89 4.22 -9.66
CA ARG A 264 10.35 4.23 -9.49
C ARG A 264 10.81 3.36 -8.32
N TRP A 265 9.96 3.22 -7.30
CA TRP A 265 10.13 2.25 -6.21
C TRP A 265 8.78 1.96 -5.55
N GLU A 266 8.62 0.75 -5.04
CA GLU A 266 7.41 0.30 -4.35
C GLU A 266 7.71 -0.57 -3.14
N GLY A 267 6.86 -0.47 -2.12
CA GLY A 267 6.91 -1.36 -0.98
C GLY A 267 6.30 -2.72 -1.29
N PHE A 268 5.12 -2.73 -1.93
CA PHE A 268 4.40 -3.94 -2.32
C PHE A 268 3.67 -3.74 -3.67
N GLY A 269 3.03 -2.59 -3.89
CA GLY A 269 2.23 -2.37 -5.10
C GLY A 269 0.79 -2.90 -4.97
N ILE A 270 0.08 -2.48 -3.92
CA ILE A 270 -1.30 -2.94 -3.65
C ILE A 270 -2.26 -2.69 -4.82
N ALA A 271 -2.13 -1.58 -5.53
CA ALA A 271 -2.96 -1.29 -6.70
C ALA A 271 -2.73 -2.28 -7.87
N ALA A 272 -1.49 -2.81 -8.01
CA ALA A 272 -1.23 -3.87 -8.98
C ALA A 272 -1.91 -5.19 -8.56
N ALA A 273 -1.87 -5.52 -7.27
CA ALA A 273 -2.56 -6.69 -6.74
C ALA A 273 -4.10 -6.54 -6.85
N GLU A 274 -4.66 -5.36 -6.62
CA GLU A 274 -6.09 -5.07 -6.84
C GLU A 274 -6.48 -5.25 -8.32
N ALA A 275 -5.69 -4.71 -9.26
CA ALA A 275 -5.93 -4.90 -10.69
C ALA A 275 -5.90 -6.38 -11.09
N MET A 276 -4.87 -7.11 -10.65
CA MET A 276 -4.77 -8.56 -10.86
C MET A 276 -5.95 -9.31 -10.22
N SER A 277 -6.42 -8.87 -9.05
CA SER A 277 -7.61 -9.40 -8.39
C SER A 277 -8.87 -9.19 -9.22
N CYS A 278 -8.97 -8.10 -9.97
CA CYS A 278 -10.06 -7.89 -10.93
C CYS A 278 -9.88 -8.65 -12.25
N GLY A 279 -8.82 -9.46 -12.38
CA GLY A 279 -8.50 -10.17 -13.62
C GLY A 279 -7.95 -9.27 -14.73
N ILE A 280 -7.45 -8.09 -14.38
CA ILE A 280 -6.87 -7.14 -15.34
C ILE A 280 -5.37 -7.40 -15.47
N PRO A 281 -4.82 -7.55 -16.69
CA PRO A 281 -3.38 -7.69 -16.88
C PRO A 281 -2.64 -6.42 -16.44
N VAL A 282 -1.50 -6.61 -15.79
CA VAL A 282 -0.67 -5.52 -15.27
C VAL A 282 0.58 -5.34 -16.12
N ILE A 283 0.90 -4.08 -16.44
CA ILE A 283 2.24 -3.66 -16.85
C ILE A 283 2.82 -2.86 -15.68
N ALA A 284 3.93 -3.31 -15.13
CA ALA A 284 4.59 -2.65 -14.01
C ALA A 284 6.07 -2.47 -14.29
N THR A 285 6.70 -1.54 -13.59
CA THR A 285 8.16 -1.46 -13.58
C THR A 285 8.76 -2.59 -12.74
N ARG A 286 9.93 -3.07 -13.15
CA ARG A 286 10.73 -4.07 -12.45
C ARG A 286 11.44 -3.43 -11.26
N VAL A 287 10.65 -3.07 -10.26
CA VAL A 287 11.12 -2.55 -8.98
C VAL A 287 10.65 -3.50 -7.89
N ASP A 288 11.55 -3.83 -6.98
CA ASP A 288 11.36 -4.54 -5.72
C ASP A 288 9.92 -4.99 -5.40
N GLY A 289 9.08 -4.18 -4.73
CA GLY A 289 7.75 -4.60 -4.31
C GLY A 289 6.83 -5.05 -5.46
N LEU A 290 6.89 -4.39 -6.62
CA LEU A 290 6.08 -4.77 -7.79
C LEU A 290 6.55 -6.09 -8.41
N ALA A 291 7.85 -6.38 -8.38
CA ALA A 291 8.41 -7.63 -8.90
C ALA A 291 8.05 -8.85 -8.04
N GLU A 292 7.69 -8.65 -6.76
CA GLU A 292 7.15 -9.71 -5.90
C GLU A 292 5.67 -9.98 -6.17
N VAL A 293 4.92 -8.97 -6.62
CA VAL A 293 3.49 -9.11 -6.95
C VAL A 293 3.29 -9.67 -8.36
N VAL A 294 3.97 -9.10 -9.36
CA VAL A 294 3.80 -9.43 -10.78
C VAL A 294 4.89 -10.39 -11.25
N VAL A 295 4.49 -11.56 -11.73
CA VAL A 295 5.40 -12.54 -12.35
C VAL A 295 5.51 -12.21 -13.85
N PRO A 296 6.71 -11.88 -14.37
CA PRO A 296 6.91 -11.51 -15.77
C PRO A 296 6.38 -12.58 -16.72
N ASP A 297 5.64 -12.16 -17.74
CA ASP A 297 5.06 -12.98 -18.81
C ASP A 297 4.09 -14.08 -18.34
N VAL A 298 3.77 -14.12 -17.04
CA VAL A 298 2.81 -15.06 -16.45
C VAL A 298 1.58 -14.33 -15.94
N THR A 299 1.77 -13.29 -15.11
CA THR A 299 0.65 -12.50 -14.55
C THR A 299 0.63 -11.05 -15.01
N GLY A 300 1.63 -10.63 -15.79
CA GLY A 300 1.80 -9.27 -16.28
C GLY A 300 3.17 -9.08 -16.93
N LEU A 301 3.46 -7.86 -17.37
CA LEU A 301 4.75 -7.49 -17.96
C LEU A 301 5.56 -6.62 -16.98
N LEU A 302 6.86 -6.88 -16.90
CA LEU A 302 7.80 -6.05 -16.11
C LEU A 302 8.82 -5.35 -17.01
N VAL A 303 8.79 -4.01 -17.02
CA VAL A 303 9.69 -3.14 -17.79
C VAL A 303 10.69 -2.40 -16.89
N PRO A 304 11.83 -1.91 -17.39
CA PRO A 304 12.73 -1.07 -16.61
C PRO A 304 12.04 0.20 -16.07
N ALA A 305 12.43 0.67 -14.87
CA ALA A 305 11.96 1.94 -14.33
C ALA A 305 12.58 3.13 -15.09
N ASN A 306 11.82 4.22 -15.22
CA ASN A 306 12.21 5.43 -15.98
C ASN A 306 12.49 5.19 -17.48
N ASP A 307 11.89 4.16 -18.07
CA ASP A 307 12.01 3.86 -19.50
C ASP A 307 10.65 3.98 -20.20
N PRO A 308 10.30 5.17 -20.73
CA PRO A 308 9.03 5.37 -21.42
C PRO A 308 8.92 4.58 -22.73
N VAL A 309 10.04 4.25 -23.37
CA VAL A 309 10.06 3.48 -24.62
C VAL A 309 9.69 2.02 -24.34
N ALA A 310 10.33 1.39 -23.35
CA ALA A 310 9.99 0.04 -22.93
C ALA A 310 8.54 -0.05 -22.42
N LEU A 311 8.08 0.97 -21.69
CA LEU A 311 6.70 1.05 -21.23
C LEU A 311 5.70 1.15 -22.39
N ALA A 312 5.98 2.00 -23.38
CA ALA A 312 5.18 2.12 -24.60
C ALA A 312 5.12 0.80 -25.39
N GLN A 313 6.26 0.10 -25.53
CA GLN A 313 6.31 -1.20 -26.20
C GLN A 313 5.46 -2.25 -25.49
N ALA A 314 5.51 -2.31 -24.16
CA ALA A 314 4.68 -3.22 -23.38
C ALA A 314 3.18 -2.91 -23.52
N ILE A 315 2.80 -1.62 -23.50
CA ILE A 315 1.42 -1.18 -23.74
C ILE A 315 0.97 -1.59 -25.15
N ARG A 316 1.79 -1.34 -26.18
CA ARG A 316 1.51 -1.74 -27.56
C ARG A 316 1.26 -3.24 -27.68
N ALA A 317 2.14 -4.06 -27.10
CA ALA A 317 2.02 -5.51 -27.13
C ALA A 317 0.70 -6.02 -26.53
N LEU A 318 0.27 -5.47 -25.40
CA LEU A 318 -1.00 -5.87 -24.79
C LEU A 318 -2.22 -5.24 -25.45
N ALA A 319 -2.14 -4.03 -25.97
CA ALA A 319 -3.25 -3.37 -26.66
C ALA A 319 -3.68 -4.16 -27.91
N GLN A 320 -2.70 -4.72 -28.64
CA GLN A 320 -2.91 -5.47 -29.88
C GLN A 320 -3.29 -6.94 -29.67
N ASP A 321 -3.12 -7.50 -28.48
CA ASP A 321 -3.34 -8.93 -28.19
C ASP A 321 -4.33 -9.14 -27.04
N ARG A 322 -5.63 -9.18 -27.38
CA ARG A 322 -6.71 -9.43 -26.41
C ARG A 322 -6.59 -10.81 -25.76
N ALA A 323 -6.14 -11.84 -26.48
CA ALA A 323 -6.02 -13.18 -25.92
C ALA A 323 -4.96 -13.21 -24.81
N ARG A 324 -3.80 -12.58 -25.06
CA ARG A 324 -2.75 -12.43 -24.05
C ARG A 324 -3.21 -11.61 -22.85
N ARG A 325 -4.00 -10.55 -23.04
CA ARG A 325 -4.61 -9.80 -21.91
C ARG A 325 -5.42 -10.71 -20.99
N LEU A 326 -6.31 -11.51 -21.56
CA LEU A 326 -7.17 -12.43 -20.80
C LEU A 326 -6.37 -13.52 -20.09
N LEU A 327 -5.35 -14.08 -20.74
CA LEU A 327 -4.48 -15.09 -20.14
C LEU A 327 -3.70 -14.55 -18.93
N LEU A 328 -3.02 -13.40 -19.09
CA LEU A 328 -2.26 -12.76 -18.02
C LEU A 328 -3.17 -12.31 -16.87
N GLY A 329 -4.34 -11.74 -17.19
CA GLY A 329 -5.33 -11.32 -16.20
C GLY A 329 -5.86 -12.47 -15.35
N ALA A 330 -6.24 -13.59 -16.00
CA ALA A 330 -6.70 -14.79 -15.29
C ALA A 330 -5.61 -15.40 -14.40
N ALA A 331 -4.36 -15.43 -14.88
CA ALA A 331 -3.22 -15.87 -14.07
C ALA A 331 -2.95 -14.93 -12.89
N GLY A 332 -3.06 -13.62 -13.10
CA GLY A 332 -2.97 -12.61 -12.03
C GLY A 332 -4.00 -12.82 -10.94
N ARG A 333 -5.27 -13.06 -11.30
CA ARG A 333 -6.33 -13.38 -10.33
C ARG A 333 -5.98 -14.59 -9.48
N ARG A 334 -5.57 -15.70 -10.10
CA ARG A 334 -5.22 -16.94 -9.38
C ARG A 334 -4.12 -16.67 -8.36
N ARG A 335 -3.05 -15.97 -8.76
CA ARG A 335 -1.96 -15.59 -7.86
C ARG A 335 -2.43 -14.76 -6.68
N VAL A 336 -3.31 -13.78 -6.89
CA VAL A 336 -3.83 -12.95 -5.79
C VAL A 336 -4.65 -13.78 -4.81
N LEU A 337 -5.53 -14.66 -5.29
CA LEU A 337 -6.32 -15.55 -4.43
C LEU A 337 -5.42 -16.46 -3.57
N GLU A 338 -4.34 -16.98 -4.15
CA GLU A 338 -3.41 -17.89 -3.46
C GLU A 338 -2.49 -17.17 -2.48
N CYS A 339 -1.93 -16.03 -2.86
CA CYS A 339 -0.82 -15.39 -2.13
C CYS A 339 -1.24 -14.15 -1.33
N PHE A 340 -2.26 -13.42 -1.77
CA PHE A 340 -2.53 -12.05 -1.33
C PHE A 340 -3.99 -11.81 -0.92
N ASP A 341 -4.82 -12.85 -0.76
CA ASP A 341 -6.17 -12.70 -0.22
C ASP A 341 -6.12 -12.13 1.22
N ILE A 342 -6.86 -11.05 1.47
CA ILE A 342 -6.87 -10.37 2.77
C ILE A 342 -7.27 -11.31 3.92
N ARG A 343 -8.12 -12.31 3.69
CA ARG A 343 -8.51 -13.30 4.70
C ARG A 343 -7.29 -14.11 5.17
N ASN A 344 -6.44 -14.52 4.22
CA ASN A 344 -5.20 -15.24 4.52
C ASN A 344 -4.19 -14.34 5.23
N VAL A 345 -4.08 -13.08 4.81
CA VAL A 345 -3.19 -12.09 5.44
C VAL A 345 -3.63 -11.78 6.89
N VAL A 346 -4.93 -11.57 7.12
CA VAL A 346 -5.49 -11.34 8.46
C VAL A 346 -5.24 -12.53 9.38
N ARG A 347 -5.44 -13.77 8.88
CA ARG A 347 -5.14 -14.98 9.64
C ARG A 347 -3.67 -15.02 10.06
N ARG A 348 -2.74 -14.73 9.14
CA ARG A 348 -1.30 -14.66 9.43
C ARG A 348 -0.97 -13.58 10.46
N TYR A 349 -1.62 -12.43 10.41
CA TYR A 349 -1.47 -11.39 11.44
C TYR A 349 -1.98 -11.85 12.80
N GLY A 350 -3.12 -12.53 12.87
CA GLY A 350 -3.65 -13.11 14.11
C GLY A 350 -2.68 -14.11 14.76
N GLU A 351 -2.18 -15.08 13.97
CA GLU A 351 -1.15 -16.04 14.40
C GLU A 351 0.14 -15.34 14.85
N PHE A 352 0.55 -14.32 14.10
CA PHE A 352 1.71 -13.50 14.41
C PHE A 352 1.55 -12.75 15.74
N TYR A 353 0.38 -12.15 16.02
CA TYR A 353 0.13 -11.47 17.30
C TYR A 353 0.14 -12.44 18.48
N GLU A 354 -0.47 -13.62 18.32
CA GLU A 354 -0.47 -14.65 19.36
C GLU A 354 0.96 -15.15 19.66
N ALA A 355 1.75 -15.39 18.62
CA ALA A 355 3.15 -15.80 18.77
C ALA A 355 3.99 -14.68 19.40
N ALA A 356 3.82 -13.43 18.96
CA ALA A 356 4.57 -12.28 19.47
C ALA A 356 4.22 -11.96 20.93
N ALA A 357 2.95 -12.07 21.33
CA ALA A 357 2.50 -11.84 22.69
C ALA A 357 3.01 -12.89 23.70
N ARG A 358 3.29 -14.12 23.24
CA ARG A 358 3.84 -15.22 24.05
C ARG A 358 5.37 -15.21 24.16
N ALA A 359 6.06 -14.47 23.30
CA ALA A 359 7.52 -14.47 23.28
C ALA A 359 8.10 -13.82 24.57
N PRO A 360 9.11 -14.44 25.21
CA PRO A 360 9.81 -13.81 26.33
C PRO A 360 10.51 -12.52 25.86
N ARG A 361 10.60 -11.52 26.76
CA ARG A 361 11.39 -10.30 26.49
C ARG A 361 12.85 -10.71 26.28
N GLN A 362 13.42 -10.34 25.12
CA GLN A 362 14.84 -10.51 24.81
C GLN A 362 15.68 -9.38 25.38
#